data_AF-A0A8J3Q2Q0-F1
#
_entry.id   AF-A0A8J3Q2Q0-F1
#
_cell.length_a   1.000
_cell.length_b   1.000
_cell.length_c   1.000
_cell.angle_alpha   90.00
_cell.angle_beta   90.00
_cell.angle_gamma   90.00
#
_symmetry.space_group_name_H-M   'P 1'
#
loop_
_entity.id
_entity.type
_entity.pdbx_description
1 polymer ?
#
loop_
_entity_poly.entity_id
_entity_poly.type
_entity_poly.pdbx_seq_one_letter_code
_entity_poly.pdbx_strand_id
1 'polypeptide(L)'
;MVKICVVGASGKLGRYMVRHALARGYEVVAVCRAQSVAKLDEFRDHITIVAGHTNDREAIRSAVEGCDGVLTVLMPWGVQGYSTGTAQAVLDYASPGARLVFSCGWHISRDGLDRYPLRLRAFVWAFGPLTRLFRVADLRDQVEACRRIFASDTRWTVVRGSDLEEGDSQGLPIWRRHVGDPALNSNITRRIDFALFMVSALTDDKLIHEAPAIVSRAAPSARAAATTDAPR
;
A
#
# COMPACT_ATOMS: atom_id res chain seq x y z
N MET A 1 3.16 2.46 23.37
CA MET A 1 3.72 1.59 22.32
C MET A 1 2.78 1.71 21.13
N VAL A 2 3.28 1.89 19.91
CA VAL A 2 2.41 2.04 18.72
C VAL A 2 1.89 0.66 18.31
N LYS A 3 0.57 0.51 18.21
CA LYS A 3 -0.09 -0.72 17.76
C LYS A 3 -0.61 -0.55 16.35
N ILE A 4 -0.29 -1.47 15.46
CA ILE A 4 -0.74 -1.41 14.06
C ILE A 4 -1.39 -2.70 13.59
N CYS A 5 -2.31 -2.55 12.63
CA CYS A 5 -2.86 -3.67 11.87
C CYS A 5 -2.24 -3.72 10.47
N VAL A 6 -1.79 -4.91 10.03
CA VAL A 6 -1.30 -5.16 8.67
C VAL A 6 -2.29 -6.10 7.97
N VAL A 7 -3.13 -5.52 7.11
CA VAL A 7 -4.09 -6.27 6.30
C VAL A 7 -3.41 -6.80 5.06
N GLY A 8 -3.44 -8.13 4.87
CA GLY A 8 -2.69 -8.81 3.82
C GLY A 8 -1.27 -9.21 4.22
N ALA A 9 -1.02 -9.39 5.53
CA ALA A 9 0.31 -9.59 6.10
C ALA A 9 1.07 -10.80 5.51
N SER A 10 0.39 -11.87 5.13
CA SER A 10 1.02 -13.08 4.56
C SER A 10 1.63 -12.91 3.15
N GLY A 11 1.33 -11.81 2.45
CA GLY A 11 1.91 -11.51 1.14
C GLY A 11 3.38 -11.09 1.25
N LYS A 12 4.11 -11.08 0.13
CA LYS A 12 5.53 -10.66 0.12
C LYS A 12 5.74 -9.26 0.71
N LEU A 13 4.94 -8.29 0.27
CA LEU A 13 4.96 -6.93 0.82
C LEU A 13 4.54 -6.90 2.30
N GLY A 14 3.47 -7.62 2.66
CA GLY A 14 2.98 -7.70 4.03
C GLY A 14 4.05 -8.20 5.01
N ARG A 15 4.78 -9.27 4.66
CA ARG A 15 5.87 -9.81 5.47
C ARG A 15 7.01 -8.82 5.68
N TYR A 16 7.38 -8.06 4.64
CA TYR A 16 8.35 -6.97 4.80
C TYR A 16 7.82 -5.87 5.70
N MET A 17 6.53 -5.52 5.63
CA MET A 17 5.92 -4.53 6.54
C MET A 17 5.93 -5.00 7.98
N VAL A 18 5.57 -6.26 8.24
CA VAL A 18 5.64 -6.87 9.58
C VAL A 18 7.07 -6.76 10.11
N ARG A 19 8.08 -7.17 9.32
CA ARG A 19 9.49 -7.06 9.71
C ARG A 19 9.90 -5.61 10.03
N HIS A 20 9.55 -4.65 9.17
CA HIS A 20 9.86 -3.23 9.37
C HIS A 20 9.14 -2.60 10.55
N ALA A 21 7.93 -3.07 10.88
CA ALA A 21 7.16 -2.61 12.03
C ALA A 21 7.72 -3.18 13.34
N LEU A 22 8.03 -4.48 13.39
CA LEU A 22 8.66 -5.11 14.54
C LEU A 22 10.04 -4.50 14.83
N ALA A 23 10.83 -4.19 13.79
CA ALA A 23 12.11 -3.48 13.95
C ALA A 23 11.97 -2.07 14.55
N ARG A 24 10.79 -1.45 14.48
CA ARG A 24 10.46 -0.17 15.13
C ARG A 24 9.86 -0.34 16.53
N GLY A 25 9.73 -1.57 17.02
CA GLY A 25 9.11 -1.88 18.31
C GLY A 25 7.59 -1.70 18.32
N TYR A 26 6.93 -1.80 17.18
CA TYR A 26 5.47 -1.74 17.10
C TYR A 26 4.84 -3.07 17.50
N GLU A 27 3.70 -3.02 18.17
CA GLU A 27 2.81 -4.18 18.32
C GLU A 27 2.08 -4.39 16.99
N VAL A 28 2.09 -5.61 16.46
CA VAL A 28 1.54 -5.91 15.13
C VAL A 28 0.39 -6.92 15.23
N VAL A 29 -0.76 -6.52 14.71
CA VAL A 29 -1.89 -7.40 14.38
C VAL A 29 -1.85 -7.71 12.89
N ALA A 30 -1.73 -8.98 12.53
CA ALA A 30 -1.61 -9.44 11.15
C ALA A 30 -2.91 -10.11 10.68
N VAL A 31 -3.54 -9.55 9.64
CA VAL A 31 -4.71 -10.16 9.01
C VAL A 31 -4.28 -10.93 7.76
N CYS A 32 -4.61 -12.22 7.72
CA CYS A 32 -4.41 -13.05 6.55
C CYS A 32 -5.42 -14.19 6.47
N ARG A 33 -5.58 -14.78 5.27
CA ARG A 33 -6.46 -15.93 5.07
C ARG A 33 -5.98 -17.12 5.91
N ALA A 34 -6.90 -17.93 6.42
CA ALA A 34 -6.56 -19.08 7.28
C ALA A 34 -5.49 -20.01 6.66
N GLN A 35 -5.62 -20.33 5.37
CA GLN A 35 -4.65 -21.15 4.64
C GLN A 35 -3.26 -20.52 4.46
N SER A 36 -3.11 -19.22 4.78
CA SER A 36 -1.86 -18.47 4.64
C SER A 36 -1.16 -18.23 5.98
N VAL A 37 -1.73 -18.66 7.12
CA VAL A 37 -1.18 -18.40 8.46
C VAL A 37 0.26 -18.92 8.59
N ALA A 38 0.55 -20.12 8.07
CA ALA A 38 1.90 -20.70 8.12
C ALA A 38 2.99 -19.84 7.43
N LYS A 39 2.60 -18.92 6.53
CA LYS A 39 3.55 -17.98 5.90
C LYS A 39 4.08 -16.92 6.87
N LEU A 40 3.48 -16.81 8.06
CA LEU A 40 3.84 -15.88 9.12
C LEU A 40 4.57 -16.56 10.28
N ASP A 41 4.94 -17.83 10.16
CA ASP A 41 5.56 -18.60 11.25
C ASP A 41 6.86 -17.95 11.77
N GLU A 42 7.62 -17.26 10.91
CA GLU A 42 8.83 -16.52 11.32
C GLU A 42 8.55 -15.40 12.35
N PHE A 43 7.29 -14.96 12.46
CA PHE A 43 6.87 -13.85 13.32
C PHE A 43 5.92 -14.29 14.44
N ARG A 44 5.52 -15.57 14.49
CA ARG A 44 4.37 -16.07 15.27
C ARG A 44 4.38 -15.63 16.73
N ASP A 45 5.55 -15.61 17.37
CA ASP A 45 5.69 -15.28 18.79
C ASP A 45 5.76 -13.76 19.06
N HIS A 46 5.75 -12.93 18.01
CA HIS A 46 5.92 -11.48 18.07
C HIS A 46 4.71 -10.71 17.52
N ILE A 47 3.70 -11.40 16.98
CA ILE A 47 2.53 -10.78 16.36
C ILE A 47 1.24 -11.49 16.79
N THR A 48 0.13 -10.75 16.77
CA THR A 48 -1.21 -11.33 16.89
C THR A 48 -1.74 -11.65 15.50
N ILE A 49 -2.20 -12.87 15.24
CA ILE A 49 -2.72 -13.26 13.92
C ILE A 49 -4.25 -13.34 13.97
N VAL A 50 -4.90 -12.56 13.10
CA VAL A 50 -6.34 -12.68 12.82
C VAL A 50 -6.51 -13.45 11.51
N ALA A 51 -6.90 -14.72 11.62
CA ALA A 51 -7.16 -15.59 10.48
C ALA A 51 -8.55 -15.29 9.90
N GLY A 52 -8.60 -14.69 8.72
CA GLY A 52 -9.85 -14.29 8.07
C GLY A 52 -9.63 -13.78 6.66
N HIS A 53 -10.71 -13.72 5.88
CA HIS A 53 -10.67 -13.01 4.61
C HIS A 53 -10.47 -11.51 4.88
N THR A 54 -9.63 -10.83 4.09
CA THR A 54 -9.34 -9.41 4.35
C THR A 54 -10.54 -8.50 4.09
N ASN A 55 -11.54 -8.98 3.35
CA ASN A 55 -12.83 -8.30 3.14
C ASN A 55 -13.94 -8.79 4.09
N ASP A 56 -13.61 -9.62 5.08
CA ASP A 56 -14.52 -9.97 6.18
C ASP A 56 -14.55 -8.82 7.19
N ARG A 57 -15.74 -8.22 7.37
CA ARG A 57 -15.94 -7.07 8.23
C ARG A 57 -15.66 -7.36 9.70
N GLU A 58 -16.02 -8.55 10.21
CA GLU A 58 -15.78 -8.88 11.61
C GLU A 58 -14.30 -9.17 11.87
N ALA A 59 -13.62 -9.84 10.93
CA ALA A 59 -12.18 -10.01 10.99
C ALA A 59 -11.45 -8.67 11.01
N ILE A 60 -11.86 -7.72 10.16
CA ILE A 60 -11.27 -6.37 10.15
C ILE A 60 -11.62 -5.62 11.43
N ARG A 61 -12.88 -5.64 11.89
CA ARG A 61 -13.30 -4.98 13.14
C ARG A 61 -12.42 -5.42 14.32
N SER A 62 -12.27 -6.73 14.51
CA SER A 62 -11.43 -7.26 15.60
C SER A 62 -9.95 -6.89 15.41
N ALA A 63 -9.44 -6.91 14.17
CA ALA A 63 -8.04 -6.67 13.91
C ALA A 63 -7.61 -5.20 14.08
N VAL A 64 -8.50 -4.24 13.79
CA VAL A 64 -8.20 -2.81 13.88
C VAL A 64 -8.49 -2.21 15.26
N GLU A 65 -9.10 -2.99 16.16
CA GLU A 65 -9.46 -2.54 17.50
C GLU A 65 -8.21 -2.09 18.28
N GLY A 66 -8.25 -0.84 18.77
CA GLY A 66 -7.16 -0.23 19.52
C GLY A 66 -5.86 0.01 18.72
N CYS A 67 -5.89 -0.11 17.39
CA CYS A 67 -4.72 0.19 16.56
C CYS A 67 -4.59 1.70 16.31
N ASP A 68 -3.37 2.21 16.43
CA ASP A 68 -2.98 3.57 16.06
C ASP A 68 -2.82 3.75 14.54
N GLY A 69 -2.71 2.64 13.81
CA GLY A 69 -2.66 2.68 12.34
C GLY A 69 -2.94 1.35 11.66
N VAL A 70 -3.35 1.43 10.41
CA VAL A 70 -3.71 0.30 9.56
C VAL A 70 -2.96 0.39 8.23
N LEU A 71 -2.15 -0.61 7.94
CA LEU A 71 -1.47 -0.80 6.67
C LEU A 71 -2.29 -1.79 5.83
N THR A 72 -2.86 -1.32 4.72
CA THR A 72 -3.63 -2.18 3.81
C THR A 72 -2.81 -2.49 2.56
N VAL A 73 -2.45 -3.77 2.39
CA VAL A 73 -1.76 -4.26 1.21
C VAL A 73 -2.56 -5.34 0.51
N LEU A 74 -3.19 -4.94 -0.59
CA LEU A 74 -4.07 -5.83 -1.33
C LEU A 74 -3.72 -5.80 -2.81
N MET A 75 -3.69 -6.99 -3.39
CA MET A 75 -3.99 -7.13 -4.80
C MET A 75 -5.51 -7.30 -4.92
N PRO A 76 -6.17 -6.63 -5.88
CA PRO A 76 -7.62 -6.66 -6.04
C PRO A 76 -8.07 -7.98 -6.66
N TRP A 77 -7.79 -9.10 -6.00
CA TRP A 77 -8.10 -10.45 -6.50
C TRP A 77 -9.60 -10.65 -6.64
N GLY A 78 -10.01 -11.31 -7.73
CA GLY A 78 -11.41 -11.60 -7.98
C GLY A 78 -12.20 -10.36 -8.42
N VAL A 79 -13.53 -10.46 -8.29
CA VAL A 79 -14.50 -9.43 -8.71
C VAL A 79 -15.57 -9.20 -7.64
N GLN A 80 -15.25 -9.50 -6.38
CA GLN A 80 -16.19 -9.50 -5.24
C GLN A 80 -16.02 -8.28 -4.32
N GLY A 81 -15.58 -7.14 -4.87
CA GLY A 81 -15.39 -5.92 -4.07
C GLY A 81 -14.31 -6.06 -3.00
N TYR A 82 -13.22 -6.76 -3.30
CA TYR A 82 -12.22 -7.18 -2.31
C TYR A 82 -11.50 -5.98 -1.67
N SER A 83 -11.09 -5.01 -2.48
CA SER A 83 -10.43 -3.77 -2.06
C SER A 83 -11.43 -2.81 -1.44
N THR A 84 -12.59 -2.61 -2.07
CA THR A 84 -13.64 -1.70 -1.57
C THR A 84 -14.18 -2.16 -0.23
N GLY A 85 -14.48 -3.45 -0.08
CA GLY A 85 -14.98 -4.03 1.16
C GLY A 85 -13.97 -3.92 2.29
N THR A 86 -12.68 -4.21 2.01
CA THR A 86 -11.62 -4.05 3.02
C THR A 86 -11.46 -2.58 3.42
N ALA A 87 -11.35 -1.67 2.44
CA ALA A 87 -11.20 -0.24 2.71
C ALA A 87 -12.39 0.31 3.52
N GLN A 88 -13.62 -0.06 3.16
CA GLN A 88 -14.81 0.35 3.89
C GLN A 88 -14.80 -0.19 5.33
N ALA A 89 -14.46 -1.47 5.54
CA ALA A 89 -14.40 -2.03 6.89
C ALA A 89 -13.35 -1.32 7.76
N VAL A 90 -12.20 -0.95 7.19
CA VAL A 90 -11.19 -0.17 7.92
C VAL A 90 -11.71 1.23 8.24
N LEU A 91 -12.35 1.92 7.29
CA LEU A 91 -12.95 3.24 7.52
C LEU A 91 -14.06 3.21 8.58
N ASP A 92 -14.83 2.12 8.65
CA ASP A 92 -15.95 2.00 9.58
C ASP A 92 -15.51 1.65 11.01
N TYR A 93 -14.43 0.88 11.18
CA TYR A 93 -14.08 0.27 12.47
C TYR A 93 -12.75 0.74 13.06
N ALA A 94 -11.84 1.33 12.29
CA ALA A 94 -10.61 1.88 12.85
C ALA A 94 -10.91 3.07 13.77
N SER A 95 -10.08 3.27 14.79
CA SER A 95 -10.26 4.39 15.71
C SER A 95 -10.19 5.73 14.95
N PRO A 96 -10.99 6.76 15.31
CA PRO A 96 -11.03 8.04 14.58
C PRO A 96 -9.68 8.77 14.42
N GLY A 97 -8.68 8.48 15.27
CA GLY A 97 -7.32 9.01 15.15
C GLY A 97 -6.32 8.11 14.43
N ALA A 98 -6.72 6.88 14.07
CA ALA A 98 -5.83 5.90 13.48
C ALA A 98 -5.37 6.33 12.08
N ARG A 99 -4.09 6.12 11.79
CA ARG A 99 -3.53 6.37 10.45
C ARG A 99 -3.92 5.26 9.49
N LEU A 100 -4.51 5.59 8.35
CA LEU A 100 -4.74 4.62 7.27
C LEU A 100 -3.67 4.78 6.19
N VAL A 101 -2.87 3.75 5.93
CA VAL A 101 -1.95 3.71 4.78
C VAL A 101 -2.39 2.60 3.85
N PHE A 102 -2.78 2.96 2.62
CA PHE A 102 -3.34 2.04 1.64
C PHE A 102 -2.44 1.94 0.42
N SER A 103 -2.09 0.72 0.00
CA SER A 103 -1.28 0.50 -1.21
C SER A 103 -2.14 0.40 -2.47
N CYS A 104 -1.71 1.02 -3.56
CA CYS A 104 -2.27 0.80 -4.89
C CYS A 104 -1.21 0.96 -5.98
N GLY A 105 -1.58 0.73 -7.24
CA GLY A 105 -0.68 0.97 -8.37
C GLY A 105 -0.73 2.43 -8.86
N TRP A 106 0.23 2.81 -9.71
CA TRP A 106 0.24 4.14 -10.34
C TRP A 106 -1.03 4.51 -11.11
N HIS A 107 -1.85 3.55 -11.54
CA HIS A 107 -3.11 3.84 -12.25
C HIS A 107 -4.14 4.65 -11.44
N ILE A 108 -3.97 4.76 -10.12
CA ILE A 108 -4.82 5.59 -9.27
C ILE A 108 -4.40 7.06 -9.39
N SER A 109 -5.34 7.92 -9.76
CA SER A 109 -5.17 9.37 -9.74
C SER A 109 -6.02 9.99 -8.65
N ARG A 110 -5.45 10.95 -7.92
CA ARG A 110 -6.16 11.70 -6.88
C ARG A 110 -6.94 12.89 -7.45
N ASP A 111 -6.32 13.65 -8.35
CA ASP A 111 -6.80 14.95 -8.84
C ASP A 111 -6.87 15.03 -10.37
N GLY A 112 -6.56 13.94 -11.08
CA GLY A 112 -6.58 13.86 -12.54
C GLY A 112 -5.38 14.50 -13.24
N LEU A 113 -4.36 14.96 -12.48
CA LEU A 113 -3.18 15.64 -13.04
C LEU A 113 -2.04 14.69 -13.43
N ASP A 114 -2.18 13.39 -13.14
CA ASP A 114 -1.20 12.37 -13.48
C ASP A 114 -1.05 12.18 -15.00
N ARG A 115 0.20 12.06 -15.45
CA ARG A 115 0.56 11.78 -16.84
C ARG A 115 1.22 10.42 -16.93
N TYR A 116 0.55 9.50 -17.61
CA TYR A 116 1.02 8.13 -17.77
C TYR A 116 1.71 7.92 -19.11
N PRO A 117 2.85 7.20 -19.15
CA PRO A 117 3.44 6.74 -20.40
C PRO A 117 2.41 5.95 -21.22
N LEU A 118 2.45 6.09 -22.54
CA LEU A 118 1.53 5.36 -23.45
C LEU A 118 1.55 3.84 -23.21
N ARG A 119 2.72 3.28 -22.89
CA ARG A 119 2.87 1.86 -22.55
C ARG A 119 2.08 1.45 -21.31
N LEU A 120 2.11 2.26 -20.26
CA LEU A 120 1.35 1.99 -19.03
C LEU A 120 -0.15 2.12 -19.28
N ARG A 121 -0.57 3.13 -20.05
CA ARG A 121 -1.98 3.29 -20.47
C ARG A 121 -2.46 2.10 -21.28
N ALA A 122 -1.66 1.64 -22.25
CA ALA A 122 -1.97 0.47 -23.08
C ALA A 122 -2.01 -0.82 -22.26
N PHE A 123 -1.08 -1.00 -21.31
CA PHE A 123 -1.07 -2.13 -20.40
C PHE A 123 -2.33 -2.16 -19.53
N VAL A 124 -2.67 -1.06 -18.84
CA VAL A 124 -3.89 -1.01 -18.00
C VAL A 124 -5.15 -1.22 -18.84
N TRP A 125 -5.21 -0.62 -20.03
CA TRP A 125 -6.35 -0.76 -20.94
C TRP A 125 -6.52 -2.20 -21.47
N ALA A 126 -5.43 -2.90 -21.79
CA ALA A 126 -5.48 -4.27 -22.27
C ALA A 126 -5.66 -5.29 -21.13
N PHE A 127 -4.97 -5.09 -20.00
CA PHE A 127 -4.92 -6.05 -18.91
C PHE A 127 -6.15 -5.98 -18.00
N GLY A 128 -6.69 -4.78 -17.73
CA GLY A 128 -7.84 -4.59 -16.84
C GLY A 128 -9.12 -5.33 -17.26
N PRO A 129 -9.60 -5.19 -18.52
CA PRO A 129 -10.75 -5.95 -19.01
C PRO A 129 -10.48 -7.46 -19.07
N LEU A 130 -9.25 -7.85 -19.44
CA LEU A 130 -8.86 -9.25 -19.61
C LEU A 130 -8.81 -9.98 -18.25
N THR A 131 -8.13 -9.42 -17.24
CA THR A 131 -8.08 -10.04 -15.91
C THR A 131 -9.44 -10.09 -15.23
N ARG A 132 -10.31 -9.11 -15.49
CA ARG A 132 -11.68 -9.13 -14.97
C ARG A 132 -12.55 -10.18 -15.67
N LEU A 133 -12.41 -10.34 -16.99
CA LEU A 133 -13.09 -11.39 -17.75
C LEU A 133 -12.71 -12.78 -17.22
N PHE A 134 -11.43 -12.98 -16.88
CA PHE A 134 -10.94 -14.19 -16.21
C PHE A 134 -11.14 -14.20 -14.68
N ARG A 135 -11.80 -13.18 -14.11
CA ARG A 135 -12.07 -13.00 -12.67
C ARG A 135 -10.81 -13.11 -11.80
N VAL A 136 -9.67 -12.72 -12.34
CA VAL A 136 -8.37 -12.71 -11.67
C VAL A 136 -8.19 -11.46 -10.83
N ALA A 137 -8.50 -10.28 -11.40
CA ALA A 137 -8.38 -9.01 -10.68
C ALA A 137 -9.32 -7.92 -11.22
N ASP A 138 -9.81 -7.04 -10.34
CA ASP A 138 -10.66 -5.89 -10.68
C ASP A 138 -10.01 -4.56 -10.28
N LEU A 139 -9.37 -3.89 -11.24
CA LEU A 139 -8.79 -2.56 -11.00
C LEU A 139 -9.85 -1.50 -10.68
N ARG A 140 -11.10 -1.67 -11.14
CA ARG A 140 -12.19 -0.71 -10.82
C ARG A 140 -12.55 -0.76 -9.35
N ASP A 141 -12.43 -1.93 -8.72
CA ASP A 141 -12.63 -2.09 -7.29
C ASP A 141 -11.55 -1.35 -6.47
N GLN A 142 -10.30 -1.36 -6.92
CA GLN A 142 -9.25 -0.55 -6.28
C GLN A 142 -9.47 0.96 -6.48
N VAL A 143 -10.02 1.38 -7.64
CA VAL A 143 -10.42 2.78 -7.88
C VAL A 143 -11.55 3.20 -6.95
N GLU A 144 -12.61 2.41 -6.80
CA GLU A 144 -13.71 2.72 -5.88
C GLU A 144 -13.25 2.75 -4.42
N ALA A 145 -12.40 1.81 -4.01
CA ALA A 145 -11.77 1.84 -2.68
C ALA A 145 -11.02 3.16 -2.43
N CYS A 146 -10.19 3.58 -3.39
CA CYS A 146 -9.45 4.84 -3.28
C CYS A 146 -10.38 6.06 -3.27
N ARG A 147 -11.47 6.06 -4.07
CA ARG A 147 -12.47 7.13 -4.06
C ARG A 147 -13.08 7.32 -2.67
N ARG A 148 -13.42 6.23 -1.99
CA ARG A 148 -13.96 6.26 -0.61
C ARG A 148 -12.94 6.75 0.39
N ILE A 149 -11.70 6.30 0.28
CA ILE A 149 -10.60 6.77 1.14
C ILE A 149 -10.41 8.28 0.96
N PHE A 150 -10.31 8.77 -0.28
CA PHE A 150 -10.13 10.19 -0.58
C PHE A 150 -11.26 11.08 -0.06
N ALA A 151 -12.49 10.57 -0.05
CA ALA A 151 -13.67 11.28 0.46
C ALA A 151 -13.83 11.21 1.98
N SER A 152 -12.99 10.45 2.69
CA SER A 152 -13.07 10.29 4.15
C SER A 152 -12.23 11.32 4.90
N ASP A 153 -12.66 11.63 6.13
CA ASP A 153 -11.92 12.48 7.06
C ASP A 153 -10.78 11.74 7.80
N THR A 154 -10.62 10.43 7.56
CA THR A 154 -9.54 9.62 8.14
C THR A 154 -8.18 10.20 7.78
N ARG A 155 -7.18 10.08 8.66
CA ARG A 155 -5.78 10.46 8.36
C ARG A 155 -5.18 9.45 7.37
N TRP A 156 -5.53 9.54 6.10
CA TRP A 156 -5.15 8.56 5.09
C TRP A 156 -3.88 8.95 4.31
N THR A 157 -3.17 7.95 3.81
CA THR A 157 -2.12 8.06 2.79
C THR A 157 -2.32 6.94 1.78
N VAL A 158 -2.41 7.28 0.49
CA VAL A 158 -2.57 6.28 -0.59
C VAL A 158 -1.25 6.14 -1.36
N VAL A 159 -0.46 5.13 -1.04
CA VAL A 159 0.88 4.92 -1.62
C VAL A 159 0.76 4.21 -2.96
N ARG A 160 1.16 4.91 -4.02
CA ARG A 160 1.07 4.45 -5.41
C ARG A 160 2.40 3.87 -5.87
N GLY A 161 2.39 2.57 -6.15
CA GLY A 161 3.57 1.79 -6.53
C GLY A 161 3.89 1.78 -8.02
N SER A 162 5.18 1.86 -8.29
CA SER A 162 5.82 1.51 -9.56
C SER A 162 5.88 -0.01 -9.76
N ASP A 163 6.59 -0.47 -10.79
CA ASP A 163 6.96 -1.89 -10.87
C ASP A 163 7.83 -2.28 -9.66
N LEU A 164 7.66 -3.51 -9.20
CA LEU A 164 8.28 -4.01 -7.97
C LEU A 164 9.26 -5.15 -8.27
N GLU A 165 10.51 -4.96 -7.83
CA GLU A 165 11.56 -5.98 -7.91
C GLU A 165 11.98 -6.47 -6.52
N GLU A 166 12.44 -7.73 -6.42
CA GLU A 166 13.10 -8.22 -5.20
C GLU A 166 14.54 -7.75 -5.14
N GLY A 167 15.16 -7.80 -3.96
CA GLY A 167 16.58 -7.48 -3.74
C GLY A 167 16.78 -6.74 -2.43
N ASP A 168 18.03 -6.43 -2.12
CA ASP A 168 18.40 -5.71 -0.91
C ASP A 168 17.78 -4.31 -0.86
N SER A 169 17.56 -3.83 0.36
CA SER A 169 17.03 -2.49 0.59
C SER A 169 18.01 -1.44 0.04
N GLN A 170 17.47 -0.53 -0.77
CA GLN A 170 18.14 0.67 -1.24
C GLN A 170 17.80 1.88 -0.35
N GLY A 171 17.04 1.68 0.72
CA GLY A 171 16.58 2.71 1.65
C GLY A 171 15.24 3.33 1.23
N LEU A 172 14.79 4.33 2.01
CA LEU A 172 13.47 4.93 1.85
C LEU A 172 13.29 5.50 0.41
N PRO A 173 12.26 5.06 -0.34
CA PRO A 173 11.93 5.58 -1.67
C PRO A 173 11.70 7.09 -1.66
N ILE A 174 11.96 7.74 -2.80
CA ILE A 174 11.50 9.11 -3.01
C ILE A 174 10.06 9.08 -3.55
N TRP A 175 9.35 10.19 -3.43
CA TRP A 175 8.01 10.32 -3.97
C TRP A 175 7.77 11.65 -4.66
N ARG A 176 6.75 11.66 -5.52
CA ARG A 176 6.19 12.85 -6.17
C ARG A 176 4.67 12.80 -6.10
N ARG A 177 4.04 13.97 -6.13
CA ARG A 177 2.57 14.07 -6.06
C ARG A 177 1.90 13.55 -7.32
N HIS A 178 2.56 13.63 -8.48
CA HIS A 178 1.98 13.23 -9.76
C HIS A 178 2.89 12.26 -10.49
N VAL A 179 2.31 11.18 -11.00
CA VAL A 179 2.93 10.32 -12.00
C VAL A 179 3.16 11.16 -13.27
N GLY A 180 4.32 10.99 -13.89
CA GLY A 180 4.78 11.82 -15.01
C GLY A 180 5.84 12.86 -14.63
N ASP A 181 6.14 13.02 -13.35
CA ASP A 181 7.34 13.71 -12.90
C ASP A 181 8.61 12.96 -13.39
N PRO A 182 9.61 13.65 -13.98
CA PRO A 182 10.81 13.01 -14.49
C PRO A 182 11.56 12.14 -13.47
N ALA A 183 11.50 12.47 -12.17
CA ALA A 183 12.13 11.69 -11.11
C ALA A 183 11.56 10.27 -11.03
N LEU A 184 10.32 10.04 -11.47
CA LEU A 184 9.65 8.75 -11.47
C LEU A 184 9.93 7.91 -12.73
N ASN A 185 10.59 8.44 -13.76
CA ASN A 185 10.67 7.79 -15.09
C ASN A 185 11.23 6.36 -15.09
N SER A 186 12.08 5.98 -14.12
CA SER A 186 12.60 4.61 -14.02
C SER A 186 11.54 3.56 -13.67
N ASN A 187 10.38 3.95 -13.11
CA ASN A 187 9.26 3.05 -12.78
C ASN A 187 9.67 1.76 -12.06
N ILE A 188 10.57 1.85 -11.08
CA ILE A 188 11.03 0.66 -10.35
C ILE A 188 11.24 0.97 -8.88
N THR A 189 10.80 0.05 -8.02
CA THR A 189 10.96 0.13 -6.57
C THR A 189 11.30 -1.25 -6.01
N ARG A 190 12.26 -1.32 -5.09
CA ARG A 190 12.51 -2.54 -4.31
C ARG A 190 11.30 -2.87 -3.45
N ARG A 191 10.81 -4.11 -3.50
CA ARG A 191 9.63 -4.53 -2.74
C ARG A 191 9.80 -4.31 -1.24
N ILE A 192 10.99 -4.55 -0.71
CA ILE A 192 11.33 -4.28 0.71
C ILE A 192 11.24 -2.79 1.05
N ASP A 193 11.54 -1.91 0.10
CA ASP A 193 11.52 -0.45 0.30
C ASP A 193 10.13 0.15 0.10
N PHE A 194 9.29 -0.45 -0.77
CA PHE A 194 7.86 -0.13 -0.79
C PHE A 194 7.23 -0.39 0.58
N ALA A 195 7.54 -1.54 1.18
CA ALA A 195 7.11 -1.87 2.53
C ALA A 195 7.66 -0.90 3.57
N LEU A 196 8.93 -0.52 3.46
CA LEU A 196 9.54 0.49 4.31
C LEU A 196 8.82 1.84 4.22
N PHE A 197 8.47 2.30 3.01
CA PHE A 197 7.75 3.55 2.79
C PHE A 197 6.38 3.54 3.46
N MET A 198 5.62 2.46 3.30
CA MET A 198 4.30 2.30 3.92
C MET A 198 4.37 2.35 5.45
N VAL A 199 5.36 1.68 6.07
CA VAL A 199 5.55 1.73 7.52
C VAL A 199 6.00 3.13 7.97
N SER A 200 6.88 3.80 7.23
CA SER A 200 7.30 5.18 7.54
C SER A 200 6.16 6.19 7.41
N ALA A 201 5.22 5.97 6.49
CA ALA A 201 4.06 6.84 6.30
C ALA A 201 3.10 6.87 7.50
N LEU A 202 3.20 5.90 8.42
CA LEU A 202 2.41 5.89 9.66
C LEU A 202 2.68 7.13 10.52
N THR A 203 3.92 7.62 10.51
CA THR A 203 4.40 8.68 11.41
C THR A 203 4.82 9.95 10.67
N ASP A 204 4.72 9.99 9.34
CA ASP A 204 5.01 11.19 8.56
C ASP A 204 3.72 11.98 8.30
N ASP A 205 3.52 13.06 9.04
CA ASP A 205 2.34 13.92 8.92
C ASP A 205 2.29 14.73 7.62
N LYS A 206 3.42 14.85 6.90
CA LYS A 206 3.44 15.45 5.56
C LYS A 206 2.72 14.59 4.51
N LEU A 207 2.46 13.33 4.82
CA LEU A 207 1.76 12.39 3.94
C LEU A 207 0.26 12.26 4.25
N ILE A 208 -0.27 13.01 5.22
CA ILE A 208 -1.71 13.00 5.52
C ILE A 208 -2.44 13.60 4.33
N HIS A 209 -3.48 12.89 3.89
CA HIS A 209 -4.27 13.24 2.72
C HIS A 209 -3.39 13.46 1.51
N GLU A 210 -2.37 12.63 1.33
CA GLU A 210 -1.53 12.62 0.13
C GLU A 210 -1.57 11.25 -0.55
N ALA A 211 -1.40 11.27 -1.87
CA ALA A 211 -1.34 10.07 -2.70
C ALA A 211 0.06 9.94 -3.35
N PRO A 212 1.13 9.70 -2.58
CA PRO A 212 2.49 9.71 -3.11
C PRO A 212 2.69 8.62 -4.17
N ALA A 213 3.19 9.00 -5.35
CA ALA A 213 3.75 8.07 -6.32
C ALA A 213 5.24 7.87 -6.01
N ILE A 214 5.66 6.64 -5.78
CA ILE A 214 7.01 6.33 -5.29
C ILE A 214 7.90 5.66 -6.34
N VAL A 215 9.21 5.85 -6.18
CA VAL A 215 10.26 5.18 -6.95
C VAL A 215 11.47 4.91 -6.05
N SER A 216 12.21 3.83 -6.31
CA SER A 216 13.47 3.55 -5.62
C SER A 216 14.39 4.78 -5.66
N ARG A 217 14.92 5.18 -4.50
CA ARG A 217 15.85 6.33 -4.42
C ARG A 217 17.13 6.13 -5.23
N ALA A 218 17.53 4.87 -5.45
CA ALA A 218 18.70 4.52 -6.23
C ALA A 218 18.43 4.42 -7.73
N ALA A 219 17.17 4.58 -8.17
CA ALA A 219 16.82 4.51 -9.58
C ALA A 219 17.50 5.64 -10.36
N PRO A 220 17.92 5.40 -11.62
CA PRO A 220 18.60 6.41 -12.44
C PRO A 220 17.85 7.75 -12.52
N SER A 221 16.52 7.72 -12.69
CA SER A 221 15.69 8.94 -12.76
C SER A 221 15.66 9.72 -11.44
N ALA A 222 15.60 9.01 -10.31
CA ALA A 222 15.61 9.60 -8.98
C ALA A 222 16.95 10.29 -8.69
N ARG A 223 18.07 9.65 -9.05
CA ARG A 223 19.41 10.21 -8.89
C ARG A 223 19.62 11.45 -9.76
N ALA A 224 19.17 11.42 -11.02
CA ALA A 224 19.27 12.55 -11.95
C ALA A 224 18.43 13.77 -11.49
N ALA A 225 17.26 13.52 -10.89
CA ALA A 225 16.46 14.59 -10.29
C ALA A 225 17.18 15.24 -9.10
N ALA A 226 17.79 14.44 -8.23
CA ALA A 226 18.52 14.94 -7.06
C ALA A 226 19.72 15.83 -7.43
N THR A 227 20.41 15.57 -8.55
CA THR A 227 21.51 16.41 -9.04
C THR A 227 21.02 17.75 -9.60
N THR A 228 19.78 17.81 -10.08
CA THR A 228 19.18 19.04 -10.62
C THR A 228 18.68 19.96 -9.51
N ASP A 229 18.24 19.38 -8.38
CA ASP A 229 17.71 20.10 -7.21
C ASP A 229 18.80 20.59 -6.23
N ALA A 230 20.09 20.30 -6.49
CA ALA A 230 21.19 20.77 -5.64
C ALA A 230 21.37 22.30 -5.81
N PRO A 231 21.46 23.08 -4.72
CA PRO A 231 21.72 24.51 -4.82
C PRO A 231 23.06 24.73 -5.53
N ARG A 232 23.05 25.60 -6.55
CA ARG A 232 24.27 26.09 -7.20
C ARG A 232 25.08 26.99 -6.28
#